data_AF-A0AA91TLC5-F1
#
_entry.id   AF-A0AA91TLC5-F1
#
_cell.length_a   1.000
_cell.length_b   1.000
_cell.length_c   1.000
_cell.angle_alpha   90.00
_cell.angle_beta   90.00
_cell.angle_gamma   90.00
#
_symmetry.space_group_name_H-M   'P 1'
#
loop_
_entity.id
_entity.type
_entity.pdbx_description
1 polymer ?
#
loop_
_entity_poly.entity_id
_entity_poly.type
_entity_poly.pdbx_seq_one_letter_code
_entity_poly.pdbx_strand_id
1 'polypeptide(L)'
;MILSGYYEEHELLSWYEQGDISALQYIEHHSPGMSDRFKEWCHRHACTEDEEAAMDFLDEYNGLFLDSEELSSEKSNSIDNGMFENWRKDTQLLNDLCSSHAALHISLWCYRNPTSHDKHCCAGVLNVSMEDIEKWWNVVDFLNFENNGHFQPIRLDENTLDKAIKQICQQYI
;
A
#
# COMPACT_ATOMS: atom_id res chain seq x y z
N MET A 1 25.37 -3.49 6.98
CA MET A 1 25.00 -2.73 8.21
C MET A 1 24.27 -3.68 9.17
N ILE A 2 24.18 -3.39 10.49
CA ILE A 2 23.30 -4.16 11.41
C ILE A 2 22.13 -3.27 11.79
N LEU A 3 20.92 -3.69 11.41
CA LEU A 3 19.68 -2.97 11.69
C LEU A 3 19.00 -3.54 12.95
N SER A 4 18.17 -2.73 13.61
CA SER A 4 17.37 -3.17 14.76
C SER A 4 16.00 -2.51 14.75
N GLY A 5 14.94 -3.33 14.73
CA GLY A 5 13.56 -2.83 14.64
C GLY A 5 13.12 -2.59 13.19
N TYR A 6 12.07 -1.80 13.01
CA TYR A 6 11.52 -1.48 11.69
C TYR A 6 11.88 -0.05 11.28
N TYR A 7 12.08 0.17 9.99
CA TYR A 7 12.49 1.45 9.42
C TYR A 7 11.55 1.87 8.30
N GLU A 8 11.65 3.15 7.92
CA GLU A 8 10.86 3.73 6.84
C GLU A 8 11.35 3.25 5.47
N GLU A 9 10.42 3.14 4.51
CA GLU A 9 10.70 2.64 3.16
C GLU A 9 11.83 3.42 2.45
N HIS A 10 11.80 4.75 2.54
CA HIS A 10 12.82 5.59 1.92
C HIS A 10 14.22 5.41 2.52
N GLU A 11 14.31 5.08 3.81
CA GLU A 11 15.60 4.80 4.47
C GLU A 11 16.13 3.43 4.04
N LEU A 12 15.26 2.42 4.05
CA LEU A 12 15.59 1.05 3.66
C LEU A 12 15.96 0.97 2.18
N LEU A 13 15.20 1.60 1.29
CA LEU A 13 15.50 1.66 -0.14
C LEU A 13 16.83 2.36 -0.37
N SER A 14 17.06 3.51 0.26
CA SER A 14 18.32 4.24 0.13
C SER A 14 19.53 3.40 0.59
N TRP A 15 19.40 2.66 1.69
CA TRP A 15 20.47 1.77 2.15
C TRP A 15 20.64 0.54 1.26
N TYR A 16 19.55 0.01 0.68
CA TYR A 16 19.59 -1.12 -0.22
C TYR A 16 20.27 -0.77 -1.55
N GLU A 17 19.90 0.36 -2.16
CA GLU A 17 20.52 0.87 -3.39
C GLU A 17 22.02 1.20 -3.23
N GLN A 18 22.40 1.68 -2.04
CA GLN A 18 23.81 1.92 -1.69
C GLN A 18 24.59 0.62 -1.41
N GLY A 19 23.91 -0.53 -1.31
CA GLY A 19 24.49 -1.82 -0.94
C GLY A 19 24.89 -1.92 0.53
N ASP A 20 24.35 -1.04 1.39
CA ASP A 20 24.61 -1.03 2.83
C ASP A 20 23.84 -2.12 3.58
N ILE A 21 22.70 -2.54 3.03
CA ILE A 21 21.85 -3.63 3.54
C ILE A 21 21.54 -4.64 2.43
N SER A 22 21.28 -5.87 2.82
CA SER A 22 20.89 -6.95 1.90
C SER A 22 19.37 -6.94 1.65
N ALA A 23 18.90 -7.68 0.63
CA ALA A 23 17.48 -7.86 0.32
C ALA A 23 16.72 -8.49 1.50
N LEU A 24 17.32 -9.48 2.17
CA LEU A 24 16.76 -10.03 3.40
C LEU A 24 16.62 -8.97 4.48
N GLN A 25 17.66 -8.17 4.71
CA GLN A 25 17.61 -7.11 5.72
C GLN A 25 16.54 -6.07 5.38
N TYR A 26 16.38 -5.72 4.12
CA TYR A 26 15.31 -4.84 3.66
C TYR A 26 13.94 -5.44 4.03
N ILE A 27 13.66 -6.71 3.70
CA ILE A 27 12.38 -7.38 3.98
C ILE A 27 12.12 -7.52 5.49
N GLU A 28 13.13 -7.96 6.26
CA GLU A 28 13.03 -8.20 7.70
C GLU A 28 12.78 -6.91 8.50
N HIS A 29 13.40 -5.81 8.06
CA HIS A 29 13.35 -4.53 8.74
C HIS A 29 12.33 -3.55 8.13
N HIS A 30 11.66 -3.91 7.03
CA HIS A 30 10.57 -3.12 6.47
C HIS A 30 9.31 -3.18 7.35
N SER A 31 8.73 -4.37 7.52
CA SER A 31 7.53 -4.53 8.34
C SER A 31 7.25 -5.99 8.66
N PRO A 32 6.50 -6.29 9.74
CA PRO A 32 6.04 -7.65 10.00
C PRO A 32 5.25 -8.23 8.81
N GLY A 33 4.44 -7.40 8.13
CA GLY A 33 3.64 -7.82 6.99
C GLY A 33 4.46 -8.15 5.75
N MET A 34 5.56 -7.41 5.52
CA MET A 34 6.49 -7.69 4.43
C MET A 34 7.23 -9.01 4.65
N SER A 35 7.68 -9.25 5.89
CA SER A 35 8.28 -10.52 6.27
C SER A 35 7.31 -11.71 6.13
N ASP A 36 6.05 -11.55 6.53
CA ASP A 36 5.04 -12.60 6.39
C ASP A 36 4.73 -12.91 4.92
N ARG A 37 4.64 -11.89 4.07
CA ARG A 37 4.47 -12.06 2.61
C ARG A 37 5.64 -12.78 1.96
N PHE A 38 6.86 -12.43 2.34
CA PHE A 38 8.06 -13.12 1.84
C PHE A 38 8.04 -14.60 2.22
N LYS A 39 7.67 -14.93 3.47
CA LYS A 39 7.52 -16.32 3.92
C LYS A 39 6.47 -17.10 3.15
N GLU A 40 5.30 -16.48 2.91
CA GLU A 40 4.25 -17.09 2.10
C GLU A 40 4.69 -17.27 0.64
N TRP A 41 5.44 -16.32 0.09
CA TRP A 41 6.00 -16.40 -1.26
C TRP A 41 7.01 -17.54 -1.37
N CYS A 42 7.93 -17.67 -0.40
CA CYS A 42 8.89 -18.77 -0.33
C CYS A 42 8.19 -20.13 -0.23
N HIS A 43 7.14 -20.21 0.59
CA HIS A 43 6.34 -21.42 0.71
C HIS A 43 5.67 -21.82 -0.60
N ARG A 44 5.17 -20.85 -1.37
CA ARG A 44 4.51 -21.06 -2.67
C ARG A 44 5.49 -21.50 -3.75
N HIS A 45 6.68 -20.91 -3.78
CA HIS A 45 7.73 -21.21 -4.76
C HIS A 45 8.61 -22.40 -4.35
N ALA A 46 8.35 -22.98 -3.17
CA ALA A 46 9.14 -24.06 -2.59
C ALA A 46 10.64 -23.75 -2.52
N CYS A 47 10.98 -22.50 -2.22
CA CYS A 47 12.35 -22.03 -2.04
C CYS A 47 12.65 -21.72 -0.56
N THR A 48 13.94 -21.59 -0.27
CA THR A 48 14.44 -21.23 1.06
C THR A 48 14.35 -19.71 1.27
N GLU A 49 14.15 -19.29 2.52
CA GLU A 49 14.22 -17.87 2.93
C GLU A 49 15.69 -17.40 2.91
N ASP A 50 16.26 -17.26 1.73
CA ASP A 50 17.63 -16.83 1.50
C ASP A 50 17.69 -15.52 0.69
N GLU A 51 18.91 -15.02 0.48
CA GLU A 51 19.15 -13.74 -0.19
C GLU A 51 18.73 -13.78 -1.66
N GLU A 52 18.89 -14.92 -2.34
CA GLU A 52 18.47 -15.07 -3.74
C GLU A 52 16.94 -15.03 -3.86
N ALA A 53 16.24 -15.76 -2.99
CA ALA A 53 14.79 -15.70 -2.90
C ALA A 53 14.28 -14.31 -2.49
N ALA A 54 14.99 -13.62 -1.61
CA ALA A 54 14.65 -12.25 -1.22
C ALA A 54 14.80 -11.27 -2.39
N MET A 55 15.86 -11.39 -3.20
CA MET A 55 16.02 -10.61 -4.42
C MET A 55 14.93 -10.94 -5.44
N ASP A 56 14.64 -12.21 -5.69
CA ASP A 56 13.58 -12.62 -6.62
C ASP A 56 12.20 -12.11 -6.16
N PHE A 57 11.93 -12.21 -4.85
CA PHE A 57 10.73 -11.66 -4.25
C PHE A 57 10.69 -10.14 -4.39
N LEU A 58 11.79 -9.44 -4.13
CA LEU A 58 11.85 -7.99 -4.31
C LEU A 58 11.78 -7.59 -5.78
N ASP A 59 12.28 -8.37 -6.73
CA ASP A 59 12.13 -8.09 -8.16
C ASP A 59 10.70 -8.32 -8.63
N GLU A 60 9.99 -9.33 -8.12
CA GLU A 60 8.57 -9.53 -8.38
C GLU A 60 7.69 -8.48 -7.66
N TYR A 61 8.05 -8.13 -6.43
CA TYR A 61 7.35 -7.15 -5.61
C TYR A 61 7.59 -5.73 -6.13
N ASN A 62 8.83 -5.41 -6.49
CA ASN A 62 9.18 -4.18 -7.19
C ASN A 62 8.68 -4.21 -8.63
N GLY A 63 8.48 -5.35 -9.30
CA GLY A 63 7.76 -5.39 -10.57
C GLY A 63 6.34 -4.81 -10.49
N LEU A 64 5.77 -4.71 -9.28
CA LEU A 64 4.50 -4.03 -8.99
C LEU A 64 4.66 -2.55 -8.58
N PHE A 65 5.88 -2.06 -8.33
CA PHE A 65 6.19 -0.70 -7.81
C PHE A 65 7.30 0.11 -8.56
N LEU A 66 8.21 -0.55 -9.29
CA LEU A 66 9.36 -0.01 -10.06
C LEU A 66 9.12 0.06 -11.57
N ASP A 67 7.89 -0.18 -12.05
CA ASP A 67 7.45 0.40 -13.34
C ASP A 67 7.31 1.95 -13.25
N SER A 68 7.73 2.55 -12.12
CA SER A 68 7.56 3.97 -11.84
C SER A 68 8.82 4.84 -12.02
N GLU A 69 10.01 4.29 -12.30
CA GLU A 69 11.22 5.13 -12.54
C GLU A 69 12.14 4.60 -13.64
N GLU A 70 11.62 4.48 -14.86
CA GLU A 70 12.26 4.94 -16.11
C GLU A 70 11.54 4.30 -17.31
N LEU A 71 10.43 4.91 -17.73
CA LEU A 71 10.15 5.10 -19.16
C LEU A 71 9.16 6.24 -19.30
N SER A 72 9.74 7.37 -19.71
CA SER A 72 9.09 8.55 -20.24
C SER A 72 7.79 8.26 -21.01
N SER A 73 6.75 9.02 -20.66
CA SER A 73 5.68 9.48 -21.55
C SER A 73 5.07 8.42 -22.47
N GLU A 74 3.94 7.86 -22.05
CA GLU A 74 2.67 7.77 -22.79
C GLU A 74 1.87 6.53 -22.37
N LYS A 75 0.69 6.79 -21.73
CA LYS A 75 -0.50 5.92 -21.66
C LYS A 75 -0.37 4.58 -20.91
N SER A 76 -1.32 4.09 -20.11
CA SER A 76 -2.69 4.46 -19.69
C SER A 76 -3.12 3.33 -18.74
N ASN A 77 -3.87 3.53 -17.66
CA ASN A 77 -5.32 3.51 -17.73
C ASN A 77 -5.98 3.93 -16.40
N SER A 78 -6.69 5.06 -16.44
CA SER A 78 -8.08 5.17 -15.95
C SER A 78 -8.38 5.03 -14.45
N ILE A 79 -7.63 5.71 -13.58
CA ILE A 79 -8.32 6.45 -12.51
C ILE A 79 -8.23 7.91 -12.91
N ASP A 80 -9.38 8.49 -13.23
CA ASP A 80 -9.46 9.86 -13.70
C ASP A 80 -8.86 10.75 -12.61
N ASN A 81 -7.69 11.36 -12.86
CA ASN A 81 -7.14 12.37 -11.96
C ASN A 81 -8.19 13.43 -11.63
N GLY A 82 -9.14 13.69 -12.55
CA GLY A 82 -10.31 14.53 -12.30
C GLY A 82 -11.20 14.06 -11.13
N MET A 83 -11.30 12.76 -10.86
CA MET A 83 -12.06 12.21 -9.74
C MET A 83 -11.45 12.64 -8.40
N PHE A 84 -10.14 12.43 -8.19
CA PHE A 84 -9.49 12.81 -6.94
C PHE A 84 -9.35 14.32 -6.79
N GLU A 85 -9.15 15.05 -7.88
CA GLU A 85 -9.25 16.51 -7.89
C GLU A 85 -10.62 17.03 -7.43
N ASN A 86 -11.69 16.27 -7.68
CA ASN A 86 -13.03 16.59 -7.18
C ASN A 86 -13.19 16.19 -5.71
N TRP A 87 -12.63 15.06 -5.28
CA TRP A 87 -12.64 14.64 -3.87
C TRP A 87 -11.99 15.69 -2.97
N ARG A 88 -10.86 16.28 -3.39
CA ARG A 88 -10.19 17.38 -2.67
C ARG A 88 -11.09 18.59 -2.42
N LYS A 89 -12.07 18.82 -3.30
CA LYS A 89 -12.99 19.97 -3.22
C LYS A 89 -14.28 19.63 -2.49
N ASP A 90 -14.54 18.36 -2.21
CA ASP A 90 -15.74 17.89 -1.55
C ASP A 90 -15.49 17.71 -0.04
N THR A 91 -15.67 18.81 0.70
CA THR A 91 -15.49 18.83 2.16
C THR A 91 -16.44 17.86 2.86
N GLN A 92 -17.63 17.57 2.31
CA GLN A 92 -18.56 16.62 2.91
C GLN A 92 -18.04 15.20 2.77
N LEU A 93 -17.59 14.82 1.57
CA LEU A 93 -16.96 13.53 1.32
C LEU A 93 -15.72 13.31 2.20
N LEU A 94 -14.88 14.33 2.36
CA LEU A 94 -13.69 14.24 3.22
C LEU A 94 -14.04 14.11 4.71
N ASN A 95 -15.09 14.79 5.19
CA ASN A 95 -15.54 14.65 6.57
C ASN A 95 -16.12 13.24 6.82
N ASP A 96 -16.89 12.73 5.86
CA ASP A 96 -17.39 11.35 5.89
C ASP A 96 -16.22 10.36 5.90
N LEU A 97 -15.21 10.56 5.05
CA LEU A 97 -14.03 9.70 4.95
C LEU A 97 -13.26 9.67 6.27
N CYS A 98 -13.00 10.84 6.86
CA CYS A 98 -12.24 11.02 8.10
C CYS A 98 -12.87 10.31 9.31
N SER A 99 -14.19 10.09 9.28
CA SER A 99 -14.96 9.46 10.36
C SER A 99 -15.45 8.04 10.04
N SER A 100 -15.21 7.54 8.82
CA SER A 100 -15.76 6.27 8.35
C SER A 100 -14.88 5.07 8.73
N HIS A 101 -15.39 4.25 9.65
CA HIS A 101 -14.77 2.98 10.00
C HIS A 101 -14.80 1.97 8.83
N ALA A 102 -15.86 2.04 8.00
CA ALA A 102 -15.96 1.22 6.80
C ALA A 102 -14.84 1.57 5.79
N ALA A 103 -14.57 2.87 5.58
CA ALA A 103 -13.52 3.32 4.67
C ALA A 103 -12.14 2.80 5.10
N LEU A 104 -11.84 2.87 6.40
CA LEU A 104 -10.61 2.33 6.98
C LEU A 104 -10.46 0.83 6.72
N HIS A 105 -11.50 0.05 7.04
CA HIS A 105 -11.44 -1.41 6.93
C HIS A 105 -11.40 -1.90 5.48
N ILE A 106 -12.14 -1.25 4.59
CA ILE A 106 -12.10 -1.51 3.15
C ILE A 106 -10.70 -1.24 2.61
N SER A 107 -10.13 -0.08 2.94
CA SER A 107 -8.77 0.28 2.52
C SER A 107 -7.73 -0.72 3.04
N LEU A 108 -7.85 -1.13 4.30
CA LEU A 108 -6.96 -2.12 4.90
C LEU A 108 -7.07 -3.48 4.22
N TRP A 109 -8.28 -3.90 3.86
CA TRP A 109 -8.51 -5.13 3.12
C TRP A 109 -7.89 -5.06 1.71
N CYS A 110 -8.04 -3.92 1.02
CA CYS A 110 -7.44 -3.72 -0.30
C CYS A 110 -5.91 -3.82 -0.24
N TYR A 111 -5.25 -3.21 0.76
CA TYR A 111 -3.81 -3.38 0.93
C TYR A 111 -3.39 -4.81 1.26
N ARG A 112 -4.21 -5.56 2.02
CA ARG A 112 -3.95 -6.97 2.33
C ARG A 112 -4.14 -7.89 1.13
N ASN A 113 -4.97 -7.48 0.16
CA ASN A 113 -5.35 -8.28 -0.99
C ASN A 113 -5.15 -7.49 -2.30
N PRO A 114 -3.92 -7.05 -2.63
CA PRO A 114 -3.67 -6.10 -3.72
C PRO A 114 -4.05 -6.62 -5.11
N THR A 115 -4.10 -7.94 -5.30
CA THR A 115 -4.52 -8.57 -6.56
C THR A 115 -6.02 -8.84 -6.63
N SER A 116 -6.75 -8.67 -5.52
CA SER A 116 -8.16 -8.98 -5.42
C SER A 116 -9.03 -7.79 -5.77
N HIS A 117 -9.81 -7.96 -6.84
CA HIS A 117 -10.80 -6.98 -7.29
C HIS A 117 -12.23 -7.39 -6.89
N ASP A 118 -12.36 -8.39 -6.01
CA ASP A 118 -13.64 -8.94 -5.59
C ASP A 118 -14.29 -8.13 -4.46
N LYS A 119 -15.05 -7.12 -4.87
CA LYS A 119 -15.86 -6.26 -4.00
C LYS A 119 -16.86 -7.04 -3.13
N HIS A 120 -17.44 -8.13 -3.66
CA HIS A 120 -18.42 -8.94 -2.92
C HIS A 120 -17.75 -9.76 -1.83
N CYS A 121 -16.56 -10.30 -2.11
CA CYS A 121 -15.74 -10.98 -1.10
C CYS A 121 -15.36 -10.01 0.03
N CYS A 122 -14.86 -8.82 -0.31
CA CYS A 122 -14.56 -7.77 0.67
C CYS A 122 -15.78 -7.42 1.54
N ALA A 123 -16.94 -7.19 0.91
CA ALA A 123 -18.20 -6.91 1.61
C ALA A 123 -18.58 -8.02 2.59
N GLY A 124 -18.48 -9.29 2.16
CA GLY A 124 -18.81 -10.45 2.96
C GLY A 124 -17.85 -10.68 4.14
N VAL A 125 -16.54 -10.49 3.92
CA VAL A 125 -15.51 -10.64 4.96
C VAL A 125 -15.63 -9.55 6.02
N LEU A 126 -15.83 -8.30 5.59
CA LEU A 126 -15.89 -7.16 6.50
C LEU A 126 -17.29 -6.90 7.07
N ASN A 127 -18.31 -7.61 6.58
CA ASN A 127 -19.72 -7.40 6.92
C ASN A 127 -20.15 -5.93 6.74
N VAL A 128 -19.76 -5.34 5.61
CA VAL A 128 -20.11 -3.96 5.21
C VAL A 128 -21.06 -3.97 4.01
N SER A 129 -21.80 -2.87 3.83
CA SER A 129 -22.75 -2.75 2.72
C SER A 129 -22.03 -2.59 1.37
N MET A 130 -22.68 -2.99 0.27
CA MET A 130 -22.15 -2.70 -1.07
C MET A 130 -22.12 -1.20 -1.36
N GLU A 131 -22.98 -0.40 -0.72
CA GLU A 131 -22.96 1.06 -0.84
C GLU A 131 -21.66 1.65 -0.26
N ASP A 132 -21.25 1.18 0.92
CA ASP A 132 -19.97 1.57 1.53
C ASP A 132 -18.77 1.09 0.69
N ILE A 133 -18.86 -0.12 0.14
CA ILE A 133 -17.82 -0.65 -0.75
C ILE A 133 -17.66 0.25 -1.95
N GLU A 134 -18.72 0.56 -2.69
CA GLU A 134 -18.64 1.43 -3.87
C GLU A 134 -18.17 2.85 -3.52
N LYS A 135 -18.56 3.37 -2.35
CA LYS A 135 -18.14 4.71 -1.89
C LYS A 135 -16.65 4.76 -1.57
N TRP A 136 -16.12 3.74 -0.90
CA TRP A 136 -14.78 3.77 -0.31
C TRP A 136 -13.73 2.89 -1.00
N TRP A 137 -14.10 2.17 -2.06
CA TRP A 137 -13.17 1.27 -2.77
C TRP A 137 -11.89 1.96 -3.22
N ASN A 138 -12.01 3.17 -3.77
CA ASN A 138 -10.90 3.92 -4.35
C ASN A 138 -10.12 4.75 -3.32
N VAL A 139 -10.32 4.54 -2.02
CA VAL A 139 -9.56 5.28 -0.99
C VAL A 139 -8.07 4.94 -1.07
N VAL A 140 -7.70 3.69 -1.37
CA VAL A 140 -6.28 3.31 -1.57
C VAL A 140 -5.65 4.10 -2.71
N ASP A 141 -6.35 4.20 -3.84
CA ASP A 141 -5.90 4.97 -4.99
C ASP A 141 -5.83 6.47 -4.69
N PHE A 142 -6.76 6.99 -3.86
CA PHE A 142 -6.71 8.36 -3.38
C PHE A 142 -5.51 8.62 -2.47
N LEU A 143 -5.19 7.69 -1.56
CA LEU A 143 -3.98 7.77 -0.73
C LEU A 143 -2.72 7.78 -1.61
N ASN A 144 -2.66 6.91 -2.61
CA ASN A 144 -1.56 6.90 -3.58
C ASN A 144 -1.47 8.22 -4.33
N PHE A 145 -2.59 8.75 -4.85
CA PHE A 145 -2.64 10.04 -5.56
C PHE A 145 -2.07 11.19 -4.72
N GLU A 146 -2.45 11.29 -3.44
CA GLU A 146 -1.97 12.35 -2.53
C GLU A 146 -0.48 12.21 -2.17
N ASN A 147 0.09 11.02 -2.33
CA ASN A 147 1.50 10.72 -2.06
C ASN A 147 2.30 10.46 -3.35
N ASN A 148 1.90 11.11 -4.46
CA ASN A 148 2.58 11.04 -5.75
C ASN A 148 2.77 9.60 -6.29
N GLY A 149 1.86 8.70 -5.98
CA GLY A 149 1.87 7.29 -6.42
C GLY A 149 2.52 6.31 -5.44
N HIS A 150 3.09 6.77 -4.33
CA HIS A 150 3.97 5.95 -3.48
C HIS A 150 3.48 5.77 -2.04
N PHE A 151 2.16 5.73 -1.78
CA PHE A 151 1.71 5.51 -0.41
C PHE A 151 1.87 4.03 -0.01
N GLN A 152 2.87 3.77 0.83
CA GLN A 152 3.04 2.50 1.51
C GLN A 152 3.06 2.72 3.03
N PRO A 153 2.07 2.21 3.77
CA PRO A 153 2.08 2.33 5.22
C PRO A 153 3.15 1.40 5.83
N ILE A 154 4.03 1.95 6.66
CA ILE A 154 5.11 1.23 7.39
C ILE A 154 4.57 0.00 8.12
N ARG A 155 3.35 0.12 8.67
CA ARG A 155 2.62 -0.98 9.29
C ARG A 155 1.23 -1.05 8.71
N LEU A 156 0.86 -2.23 8.24
CA LEU A 156 -0.48 -2.51 7.71
C LEU A 156 -1.48 -2.82 8.83
N ASP A 157 -1.67 -1.83 9.70
CA ASP A 157 -2.61 -1.83 10.81
C ASP A 157 -3.56 -0.64 10.77
N GLU A 158 -4.66 -0.77 11.51
CA GLU A 158 -5.73 0.23 11.56
C GLU A 158 -5.21 1.61 12.00
N ASN A 159 -4.29 1.68 12.97
CA ASN A 159 -3.84 2.97 13.50
C ASN A 159 -3.01 3.75 12.48
N THR A 160 -2.15 3.05 11.73
CA THR A 160 -1.28 3.68 10.73
C THR A 160 -2.11 4.19 9.55
N LEU A 161 -3.04 3.38 9.07
CA LEU A 161 -3.91 3.74 7.96
C LEU A 161 -4.93 4.83 8.34
N ASP A 162 -5.50 4.76 9.54
CA ASP A 162 -6.40 5.79 10.08
C ASP A 162 -5.70 7.15 10.19
N LYS A 163 -4.45 7.17 10.66
CA LYS A 163 -3.65 8.41 10.70
C LYS A 163 -3.42 8.99 9.31
N ALA A 164 -3.09 8.16 8.31
CA ALA A 164 -2.86 8.63 6.95
C ALA A 164 -4.14 9.21 6.32
N ILE A 165 -5.26 8.51 6.45
CA ILE A 165 -6.57 9.00 5.99
C ILE A 165 -6.89 10.34 6.65
N LYS A 166 -6.71 10.45 7.97
CA LYS A 166 -6.97 11.69 8.72
C LYS A 166 -6.06 12.83 8.30
N GLN A 167 -4.78 12.56 8.06
CA GLN A 167 -3.82 13.58 7.60
C GLN A 167 -4.25 14.18 6.27
N ILE A 168 -4.64 13.35 5.30
CA ILE A 168 -5.13 13.84 3.99
C ILE A 168 -6.43 14.62 4.16
N CYS A 169 -7.39 14.10 4.93
CA CYS A 169 -8.66 14.79 5.17
C CYS A 169 -8.43 16.19 5.79
N GLN A 170 -7.51 16.30 6.75
CA GLN A 170 -7.17 17.57 7.42
C GLN A 170 -6.43 18.58 6.52
N GLN A 171 -5.86 18.16 5.39
CA GLN A 171 -5.23 19.11 4.45
C GLN A 171 -6.27 19.94 3.68
N TYR A 172 -7.50 19.44 3.57
CA TYR A 172 -8.53 20.00 2.70
C TYR A 172 -9.82 20.41 3.42
N ILE A 173 -9.94 20.11 4.72
CA ILE A 173 -11.04 20.54 5.61
C ILE A 173 -10.53 21.64 6.54
#